data_AF-A0A7K6W4J9-F1
#
_entry.id   AF-A0A7K6W4J9-F1
#
_cell.length_a   1.000
_cell.length_b   1.000
_cell.length_c   1.000
_cell.angle_alpha   90.00
_cell.angle_beta   90.00
_cell.angle_gamma   90.00
#
_symmetry.space_group_name_H-M   'P 1'
#
loop_
_entity.id
_entity.type
_entity.pdbx_description
1 polymer ?
#
loop_
_entity_poly.entity_id
_entity_poly.type
_entity_poly.pdbx_seq_one_letter_code
_entity_poly.pdbx_strand_id
1 'polypeptide(L)'
;EWDRWLLMGLIGTAVGMLGFLTHQIIDSLIKLKWDLVENYLQVSKRKTWYMGADVVIYLSTGQDGNIHMTWLCVLGSGLAMVVLSSGSVLFLCPAGSPSGLPEIIGYLNGTSIQHLFNIKTFLGTFVSCVLAVASGLFCGPEGPMIHLGALLGCGLSQLQSDTLGIHLPILTRFRNSADKRSFITAGAGAGIASVFRAPIGGLLFTLEEVSSFWDIRLAWQTFFCCLTATFTTDLLSSSFYGFVYRGHFGFFEAEKRIVFWNLLDMNVLAFVPTVLLGMLGGLLGALFVSLNIKINKLRMQFFNSIPKSSLRKTSKLLETVLILVSKKYDSLDYIKFTVANEGKFLLMFCVSPHLFLCVAAAALLVENAKRGITYLFKRGTHEEFGYTSLCTALAVYFVLSCWTAGSAVASGLVIPMLYTGALYGRIIGLVLVSIFGVQTDEYGAWIDPGLFAAIGAASFFSGVSRLTISLTVIMVSTLS
;
A
#
# COMPACT_ATOMS: atom_id res chain seq x y z
N GLU A 1 -29.39 -4.43 22.55
CA GLU A 1 -28.64 -5.25 21.56
C GLU A 1 -28.69 -4.62 20.17
N TRP A 2 -29.86 -4.20 19.68
CA TRP A 2 -30.00 -3.44 18.42
C TRP A 2 -29.12 -2.19 18.34
N ASP A 3 -28.98 -1.48 19.46
CA ASP A 3 -28.07 -0.34 19.64
C ASP A 3 -26.61 -0.66 19.29
N ARG A 4 -26.13 -1.85 19.65
CA ARG A 4 -24.76 -2.30 19.35
C ARG A 4 -24.58 -2.58 17.86
N TRP A 5 -25.55 -3.21 17.21
CA TRP A 5 -25.53 -3.43 15.75
C TRP A 5 -25.57 -2.12 14.96
N LEU A 6 -26.42 -1.18 15.39
CA LEU A 6 -26.49 0.15 14.81
C LEU A 6 -25.15 0.88 14.93
N LEU A 7 -24.52 0.83 16.11
CA LEU A 7 -23.22 1.44 16.33
C LEU A 7 -22.12 0.79 15.47
N MET A 8 -22.11 -0.53 15.33
CA MET A 8 -21.20 -1.24 14.40
C MET A 8 -21.41 -0.81 12.95
N GLY A 9 -22.68 -0.64 12.54
CA GLY A 9 -23.03 -0.10 11.22
C GLY A 9 -22.47 1.31 11.01
N LEU A 10 -22.65 2.21 11.99
CA LEU A 10 -22.13 3.59 11.96
C LEU A 10 -20.60 3.66 11.96
N ILE A 11 -19.93 2.79 12.72
CA ILE A 11 -18.47 2.69 12.68
C ILE A 11 -18.02 2.26 11.29
N GLY A 12 -18.62 1.22 10.73
CA GLY A 12 -18.27 0.75 9.39
C GLY A 12 -18.51 1.82 8.31
N THR A 13 -19.64 2.54 8.33
CA THR A 13 -19.87 3.63 7.36
C THR A 13 -18.84 4.76 7.50
N ALA A 14 -18.51 5.18 8.72
CA ALA A 14 -17.49 6.20 8.96
C ALA A 14 -16.10 5.76 8.49
N VAL A 15 -15.72 4.51 8.76
CA VAL A 15 -14.44 3.93 8.31
C VAL A 15 -14.42 3.80 6.78
N GLY A 16 -15.53 3.40 6.16
CA GLY A 16 -15.65 3.31 4.71
C GLY A 16 -15.54 4.66 4.01
N MET A 17 -16.15 5.71 4.58
CA MET A 17 -15.97 7.11 4.13
C MET A 17 -14.52 7.55 4.25
N LEU A 18 -13.85 7.23 5.37
CA LEU A 18 -12.44 7.57 5.56
C LEU A 18 -11.53 6.86 4.56
N GLY A 19 -11.78 5.57 4.28
CA GLY A 19 -11.05 4.80 3.28
C GLY A 19 -11.18 5.42 1.88
N PHE A 20 -12.39 5.80 1.49
CA PHE A 20 -12.65 6.52 0.24
C PHE A 20 -11.90 7.86 0.18
N LEU A 21 -12.02 8.70 1.21
CA LEU A 21 -11.36 10.01 1.28
C LEU A 21 -9.83 9.88 1.20
N THR A 22 -9.25 8.91 1.91
CA THR A 22 -7.81 8.65 1.89
C THR A 22 -7.34 8.34 0.47
N HIS A 23 -8.00 7.43 -0.23
CA HIS A 23 -7.66 7.09 -1.61
C HIS A 23 -7.85 8.27 -2.57
N GLN A 24 -8.96 8.99 -2.46
CA GLN A 24 -9.25 10.12 -3.34
C GLN A 24 -8.24 11.26 -3.19
N ILE A 25 -7.84 11.58 -1.96
CA ILE A 25 -6.85 12.64 -1.72
C ILE A 25 -5.47 12.20 -2.19
N ILE A 26 -5.07 10.94 -1.96
CA ILE A 26 -3.80 10.40 -2.49
C ILE A 26 -3.78 10.49 -4.01
N ASP A 27 -4.80 10.00 -4.70
CA ASP A 27 -4.88 10.01 -6.16
C ASP A 27 -4.88 11.45 -6.70
N SER A 28 -5.57 12.39 -6.03
CA SER A 28 -5.59 13.81 -6.40
C SER A 28 -4.23 14.49 -6.21
N LEU A 29 -3.53 14.23 -5.10
CA LEU A 29 -2.19 14.78 -4.85
C LEU A 29 -1.16 14.22 -5.83
N ILE A 30 -1.28 12.94 -6.18
CA ILE A 30 -0.43 12.32 -7.19
C ILE A 30 -0.69 12.94 -8.56
N LYS A 31 -1.95 13.14 -8.97
CA LYS A 31 -2.31 13.83 -10.22
C LYS A 31 -1.73 15.25 -10.23
N LEU A 32 -1.99 16.04 -9.19
CA LEU A 32 -1.46 17.40 -9.06
C LEU A 32 0.07 17.45 -9.19
N LYS A 33 0.78 16.50 -8.54
CA LYS A 33 2.24 16.38 -8.64
C LYS A 33 2.68 16.12 -10.08
N TRP A 34 2.02 15.20 -10.78
CA TRP A 34 2.37 14.86 -12.15
C TRP A 34 1.95 15.93 -13.17
N ASP A 35 0.84 16.64 -12.96
CA ASP A 35 0.41 17.78 -13.78
C ASP A 35 1.42 18.93 -13.67
N LEU A 36 1.93 19.21 -12.46
CA LEU A 36 2.99 20.18 -12.25
C LEU A 36 4.28 19.79 -12.98
N VAL A 37 4.59 18.49 -13.01
CA VAL A 37 5.76 17.94 -13.71
C VAL A 37 5.56 17.98 -15.23
N GLU A 38 4.36 17.72 -15.75
CA GLU A 38 4.01 17.80 -17.19
C GLU A 38 4.22 19.22 -17.72
N ASN A 39 3.91 20.26 -16.94
CA ASN A 39 4.13 21.66 -17.35
C ASN A 39 5.61 22.00 -17.65
N TYR A 40 6.55 21.32 -16.99
CA TYR A 40 7.99 21.51 -17.23
C TYR A 40 8.57 20.54 -18.27
N LEU A 41 7.82 19.50 -18.62
CA LEU A 41 8.16 18.52 -19.64
C LEU A 41 7.67 19.05 -20.99
N GLN A 42 8.57 19.64 -21.79
CA GLN A 42 8.30 19.95 -23.20
C GLN A 42 8.19 18.64 -23.99
N VAL A 43 7.00 18.04 -23.98
CA VAL A 43 6.76 16.75 -24.63
C VAL A 43 5.77 16.94 -25.76
N SER A 44 6.20 16.56 -26.96
CA SER A 44 5.33 16.47 -28.13
C SER A 44 4.53 15.16 -28.05
N LYS A 45 3.18 15.27 -27.99
CA LYS A 45 2.27 14.12 -27.99
C LYS A 45 2.18 13.59 -29.43
N ARG A 46 2.79 12.42 -29.72
CA ARG A 46 2.66 11.76 -31.03
C ARG A 46 1.76 10.54 -30.90
N LYS A 47 0.60 10.54 -31.57
CA LYS A 47 -0.23 9.34 -31.73
C LYS A 47 0.37 8.48 -32.86
N THR A 48 0.66 7.23 -32.57
CA THR A 48 1.20 6.25 -33.52
C THR A 48 0.47 4.92 -33.40
N TRP A 49 0.20 4.28 -34.52
CA TRP A 49 -0.40 2.95 -34.59
C TRP A 49 0.68 1.88 -34.39
N TYR A 50 0.55 1.04 -33.37
CA TYR A 50 1.45 -0.09 -33.12
C TYR A 50 0.64 -1.32 -32.68
N MET A 51 0.89 -2.48 -33.32
CA MET A 51 0.26 -3.77 -32.98
C MET A 51 -1.27 -3.71 -32.82
N GLY A 52 -1.97 -3.02 -33.73
CA GLY A 52 -3.43 -2.95 -33.74
C GLY A 52 -4.06 -2.01 -32.70
N ALA A 53 -3.26 -1.20 -31.99
CA ALA A 53 -3.75 -0.20 -31.03
C ALA A 53 -3.16 1.19 -31.29
N ASP A 54 -3.99 2.21 -31.04
CA ASP A 54 -3.51 3.60 -30.94
C ASP A 54 -2.64 3.75 -29.69
N VAL A 55 -1.34 3.95 -29.89
CA VAL A 55 -0.35 4.22 -28.84
C VAL A 55 0.04 5.69 -28.88
N VAL A 56 -0.06 6.37 -27.74
CA VAL A 56 0.40 7.76 -27.60
C VAL A 56 1.84 7.72 -27.09
N ILE A 57 2.79 8.10 -27.94
CA ILE A 57 4.20 8.19 -27.58
C ILE A 57 4.52 9.63 -27.20
N TYR A 58 5.07 9.78 -26.00
CA TYR A 58 5.58 11.03 -25.46
C TYR A 58 7.04 11.19 -25.92
N LEU A 59 7.26 11.89 -27.03
CA LEU A 59 8.59 12.18 -27.56
C LEU A 59 9.02 13.56 -27.06
N SER A 60 10.11 13.62 -26.30
CA SER A 60 10.75 14.90 -26.03
C SER A 60 11.49 15.35 -27.27
N THR A 61 10.96 16.39 -27.89
CA THR A 61 11.58 17.10 -28.99
C THR A 61 12.38 18.26 -28.41
N GLY A 62 13.67 18.06 -28.14
CA GLY A 62 14.57 19.17 -27.83
C GLY A 62 15.83 18.75 -27.08
N GLN A 63 17.00 19.15 -27.60
CA GLN A 63 18.24 19.21 -26.84
C GLN A 63 18.19 20.25 -25.69
N ASP A 64 17.14 21.09 -25.64
CA ASP A 64 16.96 22.21 -24.70
C ASP A 64 15.80 22.01 -23.70
N GLY A 65 15.42 20.75 -23.41
CA GLY A 65 14.54 20.48 -22.28
C GLY A 65 15.28 20.76 -20.97
N ASN A 66 14.73 21.60 -20.09
CA ASN A 66 15.27 21.85 -18.74
C ASN A 66 15.09 20.62 -17.83
N ILE A 67 15.78 19.51 -18.14
CA ILE A 67 15.76 18.24 -17.40
C ILE A 67 16.06 18.48 -15.90
N HIS A 68 16.99 19.39 -15.61
CA HIS A 68 17.31 19.82 -14.25
C HIS A 68 16.12 20.45 -13.53
N MET A 69 15.29 21.25 -14.21
CA MET A 69 14.10 21.86 -13.62
C MET A 69 13.01 20.82 -13.37
N THR A 70 12.74 19.94 -14.35
CA THR A 70 11.79 18.83 -14.17
C THR A 70 12.20 17.96 -12.97
N TRP A 71 13.49 17.65 -12.83
CA TRP A 71 14.01 16.88 -11.71
C TRP A 71 13.88 17.62 -10.38
N LEU A 72 14.23 18.91 -10.34
CA LEU A 72 14.02 19.76 -9.16
C LEU A 72 12.56 19.83 -8.76
N CYS A 73 11.61 19.89 -9.70
CA CYS A 73 10.19 19.87 -9.41
C CYS A 73 9.72 18.50 -8.87
N VAL A 74 10.15 17.40 -9.49
CA VAL A 74 9.83 16.02 -9.06
C VAL A 74 10.37 15.72 -7.66
N LEU A 75 11.61 16.12 -7.39
CA LEU A 75 12.22 15.95 -6.07
C LEU A 75 11.68 16.94 -5.05
N GLY A 76 11.59 18.21 -5.40
CA GLY A 76 11.13 19.28 -4.52
C GLY A 76 9.71 19.04 -4.04
N SER A 77 8.80 18.64 -4.94
CA SER A 77 7.43 18.28 -4.56
C SER A 77 7.38 17.06 -3.62
N GLY A 78 8.15 16.02 -3.91
CA GLY A 78 8.25 14.83 -3.04
C GLY A 78 8.83 15.16 -1.66
N LEU A 79 9.92 15.94 -1.61
CA LEU A 79 10.56 16.37 -0.37
C LEU A 79 9.64 17.23 0.49
N ALA A 80 8.94 18.19 -0.12
CA ALA A 80 7.95 19.01 0.58
C ALA A 80 6.86 18.15 1.22
N MET A 81 6.31 17.17 0.49
CA MET A 81 5.31 16.25 1.01
C MET A 81 5.84 15.37 2.16
N VAL A 82 7.06 14.83 2.06
CA VAL A 82 7.67 14.00 3.13
C VAL A 82 7.95 14.83 4.38
N VAL A 83 8.47 16.04 4.25
CA VAL A 83 8.75 16.92 5.40
C VAL A 83 7.45 17.28 6.13
N LEU A 84 6.39 17.60 5.39
CA LEU A 84 5.07 17.84 5.97
C LEU A 84 4.51 16.58 6.63
N SER A 85 4.68 15.42 6.01
CA SER A 85 4.22 14.14 6.55
C SER A 85 4.90 13.82 7.88
N SER A 86 6.23 13.81 7.90
CA SER A 86 6.99 13.47 9.09
C SER A 86 6.87 14.53 10.18
N GLY A 87 6.78 15.81 9.80
CA GLY A 87 6.45 16.89 10.72
C GLY A 87 5.10 16.68 11.40
N SER A 88 4.08 16.26 10.66
CA SER A 88 2.76 15.94 11.23
C SER A 88 2.85 14.88 12.33
N VAL A 89 3.62 13.80 12.14
CA VAL A 89 3.81 12.77 13.18
C VAL A 89 4.56 13.33 14.39
N LEU A 90 5.66 14.04 14.17
CA LEU A 90 6.54 14.50 15.26
C LEU A 90 5.96 15.62 16.14
N PHE A 91 4.99 16.37 15.61
CA PHE A 91 4.32 17.47 16.32
C PHE A 91 2.91 17.13 16.79
N LEU A 92 2.14 16.34 16.02
CA LEU A 92 0.74 16.03 16.38
C LEU A 92 0.58 14.70 17.13
N CYS A 93 1.49 13.74 16.97
CA CYS A 93 1.38 12.42 17.59
C CYS A 93 2.26 12.31 18.86
N PRO A 94 1.70 12.48 20.08
CA PRO A 94 2.47 12.46 21.33
C PRO A 94 3.04 11.06 21.66
N ALA A 95 2.40 9.99 21.20
CA ALA A 95 2.87 8.61 21.39
C ALA A 95 4.10 8.25 20.54
N GLY A 96 4.46 9.08 19.55
CA GLY A 96 5.66 8.91 18.74
C GLY A 96 5.68 7.67 17.83
N SER A 97 4.59 6.88 17.76
CA SER A 97 4.50 5.71 16.90
C SER A 97 3.89 6.07 15.53
N PRO A 98 4.60 5.78 14.42
CA PRO A 98 4.12 6.08 13.08
C PRO A 98 3.03 5.10 12.58
N SER A 99 3.10 3.81 12.91
CA SER A 99 2.21 2.77 12.36
C SER A 99 0.99 2.48 13.23
N GLY A 100 1.14 2.45 14.56
CA GLY A 100 0.05 2.26 15.52
C GLY A 100 -0.53 0.85 15.64
N LEU A 101 -0.24 -0.07 14.72
CA LEU A 101 -0.76 -1.45 14.78
C LEU A 101 -0.23 -2.20 16.02
N PRO A 102 1.08 -2.23 16.31
CA PRO A 102 1.60 -2.90 17.51
C PRO A 102 1.00 -2.35 18.80
N GLU A 103 0.74 -1.04 18.86
CA GLU A 103 0.13 -0.39 20.02
C GLU A 103 -1.35 -0.77 20.19
N ILE A 104 -2.10 -0.93 19.09
CA ILE A 104 -3.48 -1.42 19.15
C ILE A 104 -3.51 -2.86 19.61
N ILE A 105 -2.64 -3.72 19.07
CA ILE A 105 -2.52 -5.12 19.50
C ILE A 105 -2.17 -5.17 21.00
N GLY A 106 -1.21 -4.36 21.44
CA GLY A 106 -0.87 -4.21 22.86
C GLY A 106 -2.08 -3.77 23.70
N TYR A 107 -2.83 -2.78 23.25
CA TYR A 107 -4.01 -2.28 23.96
C TYR A 107 -5.12 -3.32 24.07
N LEU A 108 -5.42 -3.99 22.96
CA LEU A 108 -6.43 -5.04 22.94
C LEU A 108 -5.98 -6.22 23.79
N ASN A 109 -4.69 -6.56 23.85
CA ASN A 109 -4.17 -7.60 24.75
C ASN A 109 -4.07 -7.19 26.22
N GLY A 110 -4.57 -6.00 26.59
CA GLY A 110 -4.77 -5.57 27.97
C GLY A 110 -3.73 -4.59 28.51
N THR A 111 -2.80 -4.10 27.68
CA THR A 111 -1.83 -3.07 28.10
C THR A 111 -2.43 -1.66 27.96
N SER A 112 -2.32 -0.82 28.98
CA SER A 112 -2.81 0.56 28.90
C SER A 112 -1.75 1.47 28.30
N ILE A 113 -1.91 1.86 27.03
CA ILE A 113 -1.03 2.84 26.35
C ILE A 113 -1.71 4.21 26.38
N GLN A 114 -1.01 5.20 26.95
CA GLN A 114 -1.53 6.57 27.04
C GLN A 114 -1.55 7.25 25.66
N HIS A 115 -2.56 8.09 25.43
CA HIS A 115 -2.71 8.93 24.23
C HIS A 115 -2.80 8.19 22.88
N LEU A 116 -3.01 6.87 22.89
CA LEU A 116 -3.19 6.07 21.68
C LEU A 116 -4.42 6.55 20.89
N PHE A 117 -5.55 6.77 21.57
CA PHE A 117 -6.84 7.07 20.92
C PHE A 117 -7.19 8.57 20.82
N ASN A 118 -6.18 9.47 20.83
CA ASN A 118 -6.42 10.92 20.78
C ASN A 118 -6.77 11.42 19.37
N ILE A 119 -7.60 12.47 19.28
CA ILE A 119 -7.94 13.12 18.00
C ILE A 119 -6.70 13.72 17.32
N LYS A 120 -5.72 14.20 18.09
CA LYS A 120 -4.44 14.67 17.54
C LYS A 120 -3.68 13.54 16.84
N THR A 121 -3.72 12.32 17.41
CA THR A 121 -3.14 11.12 16.80
C THR A 121 -3.88 10.75 15.52
N PHE A 122 -5.21 10.85 15.50
CA PHE A 122 -6.02 10.64 14.30
C PHE A 122 -5.63 11.59 13.16
N LEU A 123 -5.62 12.90 13.41
CA LEU A 123 -5.28 13.91 12.39
C LEU A 123 -3.83 13.78 11.93
N GLY A 124 -2.88 13.59 12.86
CA GLY A 124 -1.46 13.44 12.53
C GLY A 124 -1.19 12.19 11.68
N THR A 125 -1.82 11.07 12.01
CA THR A 125 -1.68 9.80 11.26
C THR A 125 -2.31 9.90 9.88
N PHE A 126 -3.52 10.48 9.77
CA PHE A 126 -4.22 10.66 8.49
C PHE A 126 -3.43 11.56 7.53
N VAL A 127 -3.03 12.75 7.97
CA VAL A 127 -2.27 13.70 7.15
C VAL A 127 -0.91 13.12 6.78
N SER A 128 -0.21 12.49 7.72
CA SER A 128 1.08 11.86 7.45
C SER A 128 0.96 10.75 6.41
N CYS A 129 -0.01 9.84 6.57
CA CYS A 129 -0.24 8.73 5.65
C CYS A 129 -0.49 9.21 4.22
N VAL A 130 -1.42 10.15 4.03
CA VAL A 130 -1.79 10.66 2.71
C VAL A 130 -0.58 11.32 2.02
N LEU A 131 0.14 12.19 2.73
CA LEU A 131 1.30 12.89 2.18
C LEU A 131 2.49 11.95 1.92
N ALA A 132 2.70 10.95 2.78
CA ALA A 132 3.76 9.95 2.64
C ALA A 132 3.57 9.12 1.36
N VAL A 133 2.35 8.60 1.17
CA VAL A 133 2.03 7.80 -0.01
C VAL A 133 2.08 8.66 -1.27
N ALA A 134 1.54 9.88 -1.23
CA ALA A 134 1.58 10.81 -2.37
C ALA A 134 3.01 11.24 -2.77
N SER A 135 3.93 11.34 -1.80
CA SER A 135 5.34 11.65 -2.07
C SER A 135 6.05 10.56 -2.89
N GLY A 136 5.55 9.32 -2.84
CA GLY A 136 6.15 8.16 -3.47
C GLY A 136 7.20 7.47 -2.60
N LEU A 137 7.16 7.61 -1.27
CA LEU A 137 7.97 6.81 -0.35
C LEU A 137 7.58 5.31 -0.43
N PHE A 138 8.45 4.40 0.03
CA PHE A 138 8.15 2.96 0.09
C PHE A 138 7.15 2.63 1.21
N CYS A 139 5.91 3.08 1.06
CA CYS A 139 4.85 2.91 2.03
C CYS A 139 3.48 2.81 1.36
N GLY A 140 2.53 2.22 2.09
CA GLY A 140 1.12 2.20 1.71
C GLY A 140 0.18 2.67 2.82
N PRO A 141 -1.08 3.00 2.49
CA PRO A 141 -2.07 3.46 3.46
C PRO A 141 -2.68 2.33 4.31
N GLU A 142 -2.44 1.06 3.95
CA GLU A 142 -3.08 -0.13 4.53
C GLU A 142 -2.88 -0.20 6.05
N GLY A 143 -1.64 -0.01 6.53
CA GLY A 143 -1.30 -0.07 7.96
C GLY A 143 -1.95 1.05 8.78
N PRO A 144 -1.74 2.33 8.41
CA PRO A 144 -2.39 3.45 9.08
C PRO A 144 -3.92 3.39 9.09
N MET A 145 -4.55 2.80 8.06
CA MET A 145 -6.00 2.61 8.01
C MET A 145 -6.53 1.68 9.11
N ILE A 146 -5.77 0.67 9.51
CA ILE A 146 -6.12 -0.19 10.67
C ILE A 146 -6.21 0.67 11.93
N HIS A 147 -5.23 1.55 12.14
CA HIS A 147 -5.19 2.43 13.29
C HIS A 147 -6.27 3.49 13.26
N LEU A 148 -6.49 4.11 12.11
CA LEU A 148 -7.55 5.10 11.96
C LEU A 148 -8.94 4.47 12.12
N GLY A 149 -9.13 3.23 11.68
CA GLY A 149 -10.34 2.45 11.94
C GLY A 149 -10.56 2.16 13.43
N ALA A 150 -9.51 1.73 14.14
CA ALA A 150 -9.52 1.53 15.58
C ALA A 150 -9.85 2.83 16.35
N LEU A 151 -9.28 3.96 15.90
CA LEU A 151 -9.56 5.31 16.43
C LEU A 151 -11.02 5.71 16.24
N LEU A 152 -11.61 5.46 15.06
CA LEU A 152 -13.03 5.71 14.82
C LEU A 152 -13.92 4.82 15.67
N GLY A 153 -13.57 3.53 15.81
CA GLY A 153 -14.27 2.61 16.71
C GLY A 153 -14.24 3.08 18.18
N CYS A 154 -13.09 3.58 18.65
CA CYS A 154 -12.98 4.20 19.97
C CYS A 154 -13.78 5.51 20.08
N GLY A 155 -13.64 6.43 19.13
CA GLY A 155 -14.26 7.75 19.18
C GLY A 155 -15.79 7.69 19.10
N LEU A 156 -16.34 6.91 18.16
CA LEU A 156 -17.77 6.79 17.94
C LEU A 156 -18.48 5.99 19.04
N SER A 157 -17.80 5.03 19.68
CA SER A 157 -18.40 4.29 20.79
C SER A 157 -18.49 5.09 22.09
N GLN A 158 -17.53 5.98 22.33
CA GLN A 158 -17.48 6.77 23.57
C GLN A 158 -18.19 8.12 23.45
N LEU A 159 -18.13 8.76 22.26
CA LEU A 159 -18.60 10.13 21.97
C LEU A 159 -18.20 11.15 23.05
N GLN A 160 -17.00 10.98 23.57
CA GLN A 160 -16.34 11.90 24.49
C GLN A 160 -15.02 12.32 23.87
N SER A 161 -14.77 13.63 23.86
CA SER A 161 -13.49 14.18 23.45
C SER A 161 -13.04 15.24 24.43
N ASP A 162 -12.06 14.88 25.25
CA ASP A 162 -11.39 15.83 26.16
C ASP A 162 -10.68 16.94 25.37
N THR A 163 -10.27 16.65 24.12
CA THR A 163 -9.58 17.63 23.26
C THR A 163 -10.53 18.67 22.65
N LEU A 164 -11.78 18.27 22.35
CA LEU A 164 -12.79 19.17 21.78
C LEU A 164 -13.76 19.73 22.84
N GLY A 165 -13.67 19.28 24.09
CA GLY A 165 -14.60 19.65 25.16
C GLY A 165 -16.02 19.11 24.95
N ILE A 166 -16.19 18.12 24.06
CA ILE A 166 -17.50 17.57 23.70
C ILE A 166 -17.77 16.34 24.58
N HIS A 167 -18.76 16.46 25.47
CA HIS A 167 -19.26 15.35 26.28
C HIS A 167 -20.75 15.15 26.01
N LEU A 168 -21.07 14.32 25.01
CA LEU A 168 -22.46 13.98 24.73
C LEU A 168 -22.95 12.92 25.73
N PRO A 169 -24.15 13.05 26.32
CA PRO A 169 -24.72 12.02 27.21
C PRO A 169 -25.30 10.81 26.45
N ILE A 170 -25.06 10.72 25.14
CA ILE A 170 -25.53 9.65 24.26
C ILE A 170 -24.49 8.51 24.29
N LEU A 171 -24.94 7.25 24.30
CA LEU A 171 -24.10 6.02 24.36
C LEU A 171 -23.33 5.77 25.68
N THR A 172 -23.79 6.31 26.82
CA THR A 172 -23.19 6.04 28.15
C THR A 172 -23.05 4.55 28.47
N ARG A 173 -23.98 3.71 27.98
CA ARG A 173 -23.96 2.25 28.10
C ARG A 173 -22.67 1.62 27.59
N PHE A 174 -22.09 2.13 26.50
CA PHE A 174 -20.92 1.55 25.84
C PHE A 174 -19.58 2.06 26.38
N ARG A 175 -19.60 2.82 27.49
CA ARG A 175 -18.40 3.34 28.16
C ARG A 175 -17.68 2.31 29.04
N ASN A 176 -18.04 1.02 28.89
CA ASN A 176 -17.33 -0.08 29.52
C ASN A 176 -16.09 -0.47 28.68
N SER A 177 -15.00 -0.86 29.35
CA SER A 177 -13.76 -1.35 28.73
C SER A 177 -14.01 -2.55 27.79
N ALA A 178 -14.94 -3.44 28.12
CA ALA A 178 -15.24 -4.63 27.30
C ALA A 178 -15.89 -4.26 25.95
N ASP A 179 -16.90 -3.39 25.97
CA ASP A 179 -17.56 -2.90 24.76
C ASP A 179 -16.62 -2.01 23.96
N LYS A 180 -15.87 -1.13 24.62
CA LYS A 180 -14.83 -0.30 23.97
C LYS A 180 -13.83 -1.15 23.20
N ARG A 181 -13.31 -2.23 23.81
CA ARG A 181 -12.42 -3.20 23.16
C ARG A 181 -13.07 -3.84 21.94
N SER A 182 -14.34 -4.23 22.04
CA SER A 182 -15.11 -4.82 20.93
C SER A 182 -15.25 -3.87 19.75
N PHE A 183 -15.59 -2.59 19.98
CA PHE A 183 -15.73 -1.60 18.92
C PHE A 183 -14.41 -1.19 18.28
N ILE A 184 -13.33 -1.10 19.06
CA ILE A 184 -11.97 -0.85 18.53
C ILE A 184 -11.54 -1.99 17.62
N THR A 185 -11.79 -3.23 18.03
CA THR A 185 -11.47 -4.43 17.24
C THR A 185 -12.26 -4.44 15.93
N ALA A 186 -13.57 -4.16 15.99
CA ALA A 186 -14.41 -4.07 14.79
C ALA A 186 -13.97 -2.93 13.85
N GLY A 187 -13.61 -1.77 14.39
CA GLY A 187 -13.08 -0.63 13.64
C GLY A 187 -11.75 -0.94 12.94
N ALA A 188 -10.84 -1.65 13.63
CA ALA A 188 -9.57 -2.10 13.04
C ALA A 188 -9.79 -3.03 11.84
N GLY A 189 -10.70 -4.01 11.96
CA GLY A 189 -11.08 -4.90 10.87
C GLY A 189 -11.74 -4.18 9.70
N ALA A 190 -12.65 -3.25 10.00
CA ALA A 190 -13.29 -2.40 8.99
C ALA A 190 -12.29 -1.55 8.21
N GLY A 191 -11.19 -1.10 8.85
CA GLY A 191 -10.12 -0.34 8.20
C GLY A 191 -9.36 -1.16 7.16
N ILE A 192 -9.15 -2.45 7.41
CA ILE A 192 -8.51 -3.36 6.44
C ILE A 192 -9.49 -3.74 5.34
N ALA A 193 -10.72 -4.04 5.73
CA ALA A 193 -11.79 -4.37 4.81
C ALA A 193 -11.99 -3.25 3.79
N SER A 194 -12.01 -1.98 4.20
CA SER A 194 -12.19 -0.84 3.30
C SER A 194 -11.03 -0.67 2.29
N VAL A 195 -9.79 -0.97 2.69
CA VAL A 195 -8.62 -0.82 1.81
C VAL A 195 -8.49 -1.96 0.80
N PHE A 196 -8.68 -3.21 1.25
CA PHE A 196 -8.56 -4.40 0.39
C PHE A 196 -9.87 -4.79 -0.31
N ARG A 197 -10.98 -4.10 0.00
CA ARG A 197 -12.34 -4.43 -0.45
C ARG A 197 -12.73 -5.88 -0.12
N ALA A 198 -12.25 -6.38 1.01
CA ALA A 198 -12.39 -7.79 1.42
C ALA A 198 -12.98 -7.88 2.84
N PRO A 199 -14.31 -7.92 3.01
CA PRO A 199 -14.94 -7.90 4.34
C PRO A 199 -14.61 -9.14 5.18
N ILE A 200 -14.55 -10.33 4.55
CA ILE A 200 -14.17 -11.58 5.23
C ILE A 200 -12.68 -11.54 5.61
N GLY A 201 -11.82 -10.99 4.75
CA GLY A 201 -10.41 -10.81 5.02
C GLY A 201 -10.16 -9.91 6.24
N GLY A 202 -10.91 -8.81 6.36
CA GLY A 202 -10.87 -7.93 7.54
C GLY A 202 -11.29 -8.62 8.84
N LEU A 203 -12.37 -9.41 8.82
CA LEU A 203 -12.80 -10.21 9.97
C LEU A 203 -11.71 -11.20 10.40
N LEU A 204 -11.20 -12.00 9.46
CA LEU A 204 -10.19 -13.01 9.76
C LEU A 204 -8.88 -12.38 10.24
N PHE A 205 -8.48 -11.24 9.68
CA PHE A 205 -7.33 -10.50 10.17
C PHE A 205 -7.51 -10.09 11.64
N THR A 206 -8.70 -9.60 12.01
CA THR A 206 -8.93 -9.24 13.41
C THR A 206 -8.86 -10.46 14.35
N LEU A 207 -9.33 -11.61 13.88
CA LEU A 207 -9.27 -12.88 14.62
C LEU A 207 -7.84 -13.39 14.77
N GLU A 208 -7.01 -13.24 13.74
CA GLU A 208 -5.65 -13.77 13.69
C GLU A 208 -4.64 -12.87 14.41
N GLU A 209 -4.73 -11.54 14.25
CA GLU A 209 -3.69 -10.61 14.72
C GLU A 209 -4.12 -9.66 15.84
N VAL A 210 -5.37 -9.22 15.83
CA VAL A 210 -5.76 -7.99 16.54
C VAL A 210 -6.24 -8.26 17.96
N SER A 211 -6.95 -9.37 18.19
CA SER A 211 -7.34 -9.74 19.55
C SER A 211 -7.29 -11.23 19.84
N SER A 212 -6.85 -11.58 21.06
CA SER A 212 -6.78 -12.97 21.51
C SER A 212 -8.10 -13.56 22.06
N PHE A 213 -9.08 -12.71 22.40
CA PHE A 213 -10.36 -13.15 22.98
C PHE A 213 -11.51 -12.77 22.07
N TRP A 214 -12.34 -13.76 21.72
CA TRP A 214 -13.44 -13.59 20.77
C TRP A 214 -14.67 -14.41 21.15
N ASP A 215 -15.83 -13.79 20.94
CA ASP A 215 -17.13 -14.44 20.95
C ASP A 215 -17.68 -14.53 19.53
N ILE A 216 -18.43 -15.59 19.21
CA ILE A 216 -19.08 -15.76 17.90
C ILE A 216 -20.01 -14.58 17.56
N ARG A 217 -20.65 -13.99 18.57
CA ARG A 217 -21.50 -12.80 18.41
C ARG A 217 -20.69 -11.58 17.98
N LEU A 218 -19.51 -11.39 18.58
CA LEU A 218 -18.60 -10.31 18.19
C LEU A 218 -18.09 -10.53 16.76
N ALA A 219 -17.80 -11.77 16.36
CA ALA A 219 -17.38 -12.08 14.99
C ALA A 219 -18.44 -11.65 13.96
N TRP A 220 -19.73 -11.96 14.19
CA TRP A 220 -20.81 -11.52 13.31
C TRP A 220 -20.99 -9.99 13.27
N GLN A 221 -20.82 -9.33 14.40
CA GLN A 221 -20.89 -7.86 14.48
C GLN A 221 -19.72 -7.19 13.75
N THR A 222 -18.51 -7.73 13.93
CA THR A 222 -17.30 -7.27 13.22
C THR A 222 -17.44 -7.52 11.72
N PHE A 223 -17.99 -8.67 11.32
CA PHE A 223 -18.27 -8.96 9.91
C PHE A 223 -19.24 -7.95 9.31
N PHE A 224 -20.34 -7.63 10.01
CA PHE A 224 -21.28 -6.60 9.58
C PHE A 224 -20.62 -5.22 9.48
N CYS A 225 -19.79 -4.84 10.45
CA CYS A 225 -19.02 -3.59 10.41
C CYS A 225 -18.04 -3.55 9.22
N CYS A 226 -17.40 -4.67 8.88
CA CYS A 226 -16.52 -4.77 7.71
C CYS A 226 -17.32 -4.66 6.41
N LEU A 227 -18.48 -5.32 6.33
CA LEU A 227 -19.38 -5.28 5.17
C LEU A 227 -19.89 -3.86 4.91
N THR A 228 -20.32 -3.13 5.95
CA THR A 228 -20.77 -1.74 5.79
C THR A 228 -19.63 -0.82 5.39
N ALA A 229 -18.41 -1.05 5.88
CA ALA A 229 -17.23 -0.30 5.45
C ALA A 229 -16.90 -0.52 3.97
N THR A 230 -16.82 -1.77 3.52
CA THR A 230 -16.54 -2.08 2.10
C THR A 230 -17.63 -1.54 1.19
N PHE A 231 -18.90 -1.76 1.56
CA PHE A 231 -20.04 -1.23 0.81
C PHE A 231 -19.99 0.29 0.68
N THR A 232 -19.69 1.01 1.77
CA THR A 232 -19.62 2.48 1.75
C THR A 232 -18.46 2.97 0.89
N THR A 233 -17.27 2.35 0.98
CA THR A 233 -16.12 2.71 0.15
C THR A 233 -16.41 2.49 -1.34
N ASP A 234 -17.05 1.38 -1.69
CA ASP A 234 -17.36 1.04 -3.08
C ASP A 234 -18.47 1.93 -3.64
N LEU A 235 -19.53 2.16 -2.86
CA LEU A 235 -20.61 3.08 -3.22
C LEU A 235 -20.10 4.48 -3.54
N LEU A 236 -19.22 5.02 -2.68
CA LEU A 236 -18.64 6.35 -2.90
C LEU A 236 -17.66 6.34 -4.07
N SER A 237 -16.79 5.34 -4.16
CA SER A 237 -15.85 5.22 -5.28
C SER A 237 -16.55 5.20 -6.64
N SER A 238 -17.61 4.40 -6.78
CA SER A 238 -18.38 4.32 -8.03
C SER A 238 -19.17 5.61 -8.31
N SER A 239 -19.63 6.32 -7.28
CA SER A 239 -20.39 7.56 -7.47
C SER A 239 -19.52 8.71 -8.00
N PHE A 240 -18.25 8.79 -7.59
CA PHE A 240 -17.36 9.92 -7.91
C PHE A 240 -16.46 9.71 -9.15
N TYR A 241 -16.17 8.48 -9.57
CA TYR A 241 -15.32 8.20 -10.75
C TYR A 241 -16.07 8.21 -12.09
N GLY A 242 -17.40 8.29 -12.08
CA GLY A 242 -18.23 8.45 -13.26
C GLY A 242 -19.47 7.58 -13.18
N PHE A 243 -20.65 8.20 -13.15
CA PHE A 243 -21.93 7.50 -13.28
C PHE A 243 -22.07 7.03 -14.74
N VAL A 244 -21.42 5.92 -15.11
CA VAL A 244 -21.62 5.29 -16.42
C VAL A 244 -22.94 4.53 -16.33
N TYR A 245 -24.04 5.19 -16.71
CA TYR A 245 -25.35 4.57 -16.79
C TYR A 245 -25.35 3.50 -17.89
N ARG A 246 -25.13 2.23 -17.53
CA ARG A 246 -25.17 1.08 -18.45
C ARG A 246 -26.59 0.52 -18.67
N GLY A 247 -27.64 1.34 -18.47
CA GLY A 247 -29.03 0.96 -18.76
C GLY A 247 -29.83 0.36 -17.61
N HIS A 248 -29.22 0.18 -16.43
CA HIS A 248 -29.89 -0.32 -15.22
C HIS A 248 -29.43 0.46 -13.98
N PHE A 249 -30.38 0.93 -13.17
CA PHE A 249 -30.10 1.59 -11.90
C PHE A 249 -29.48 0.60 -10.91
N GLY A 250 -28.32 0.94 -10.32
CA GLY A 250 -27.71 0.15 -9.24
C GLY A 250 -26.61 -0.84 -9.63
N PHE A 251 -26.10 -0.83 -10.87
CA PHE A 251 -24.89 -1.59 -11.20
C PHE A 251 -23.64 -0.82 -10.77
N PHE A 252 -22.98 -1.31 -9.72
CA PHE A 252 -21.70 -0.81 -9.25
C PHE A 252 -20.57 -1.56 -9.95
N GLU A 253 -19.83 -0.88 -10.83
CA GLU A 253 -18.58 -1.41 -11.35
C GLU A 253 -17.51 -1.17 -10.27
N ALA A 254 -17.31 -2.15 -9.39
CA ALA A 254 -16.15 -2.18 -8.54
C ALA A 254 -14.95 -2.38 -9.47
N GLU A 255 -14.17 -1.32 -9.73
CA GLU A 255 -12.87 -1.48 -10.37
C GLU A 255 -12.07 -2.49 -9.53
N LYS A 256 -11.97 -3.72 -10.01
CA LYS A 256 -11.12 -4.75 -9.45
C LYS A 256 -9.69 -4.32 -9.71
N ARG A 257 -9.06 -3.73 -8.69
CA ARG A 257 -7.72 -3.13 -8.81
C ARG A 257 -6.60 -4.18 -9.01
N ILE A 258 -6.90 -5.49 -8.93
CA ILE A 258 -5.89 -6.52 -9.17
C ILE A 258 -6.40 -7.65 -10.10
N VAL A 259 -6.32 -7.32 -11.39
CA VAL A 259 -6.14 -8.10 -12.63
C VAL A 259 -6.02 -9.64 -12.53
N PHE A 260 -7.09 -10.37 -12.26
CA PHE A 260 -7.31 -11.66 -12.94
C PHE A 260 -8.73 -11.76 -13.46
N TRP A 261 -8.90 -11.53 -14.76
CA TRP A 261 -10.21 -11.55 -15.40
C TRP A 261 -10.74 -12.96 -15.68
N ASN A 262 -9.87 -13.99 -15.62
CA ASN A 262 -10.23 -15.39 -15.84
C ASN A 262 -9.59 -16.29 -14.77
N LEU A 263 -10.40 -17.16 -14.14
CA LEU A 263 -9.92 -18.31 -13.37
C LEU A 263 -9.05 -19.16 -14.30
N LEU A 264 -7.81 -19.43 -13.89
CA LEU A 264 -6.98 -20.42 -14.57
C LEU A 264 -7.11 -21.75 -13.87
N ASP A 265 -7.26 -22.80 -14.67
CA ASP A 265 -7.13 -24.16 -14.19
C ASP A 265 -5.65 -24.41 -13.87
N MET A 266 -5.36 -24.42 -12.57
CA MET A 266 -4.03 -24.69 -12.07
C MET A 266 -3.71 -26.17 -12.21
N ASN A 267 -2.67 -26.50 -12.96
CA ASN A 267 -2.16 -27.85 -12.98
C ASN A 267 -1.47 -28.20 -11.66
N VAL A 268 -1.59 -29.47 -11.26
CA VAL A 268 -0.92 -30.02 -10.06
C VAL A 268 0.60 -29.81 -10.12
N LEU A 269 1.19 -29.76 -11.32
CA LEU A 269 2.60 -29.45 -11.54
C LEU A 269 3.02 -28.06 -11.02
N ALA A 270 2.10 -27.10 -10.95
CA ALA A 270 2.36 -25.79 -10.39
C ALA A 270 2.65 -25.84 -8.88
N PHE A 271 2.24 -26.91 -8.19
CA PHE A 271 2.46 -27.07 -6.75
C PHE A 271 3.96 -27.08 -6.37
N VAL A 272 4.81 -27.68 -7.20
CA VAL A 272 6.26 -27.74 -6.92
C VAL A 272 6.90 -26.35 -6.91
N PRO A 273 6.77 -25.52 -7.96
CA PRO A 273 7.31 -24.16 -7.93
C PRO A 273 6.63 -23.26 -6.89
N THR A 274 5.36 -23.44 -6.55
CA THR A 274 4.73 -22.67 -5.47
C THR A 274 5.30 -23.00 -4.09
N VAL A 275 5.60 -24.27 -3.81
CA VAL A 275 6.27 -24.66 -2.55
C VAL A 275 7.68 -24.06 -2.47
N LEU A 276 8.44 -24.08 -3.57
CA LEU A 276 9.76 -23.42 -3.64
C LEU A 276 9.67 -21.92 -3.39
N LEU A 277 8.68 -21.24 -3.99
CA LEU A 277 8.37 -19.83 -3.72
C LEU A 277 7.99 -19.57 -2.26
N GLY A 278 7.25 -20.49 -1.64
CA GLY A 278 6.91 -20.47 -0.22
C GLY A 278 8.16 -20.50 0.68
N MET A 279 9.07 -21.45 0.42
CA MET A 279 10.32 -21.58 1.18
C MET A 279 11.22 -20.35 1.02
N LEU A 280 11.37 -19.85 -0.21
CA LEU A 280 12.15 -18.63 -0.50
C LEU A 280 11.51 -17.39 0.15
N GLY A 281 10.20 -17.25 0.07
CA GLY A 281 9.46 -16.16 0.72
C GLY A 281 9.60 -16.17 2.24
N GLY A 282 9.58 -17.35 2.86
CA GLY A 282 9.84 -17.52 4.29
C GLY A 282 11.27 -17.15 4.69
N LEU A 283 12.27 -17.59 3.93
CA LEU A 283 13.69 -17.29 4.19
C LEU A 283 13.98 -15.78 4.02
N LEU A 284 13.54 -15.19 2.90
CA LEU A 284 13.69 -13.76 2.64
C LEU A 284 12.91 -12.92 3.65
N GLY A 285 11.72 -13.39 4.07
CA GLY A 285 10.92 -12.74 5.10
C GLY A 285 11.62 -12.74 6.47
N ALA A 286 12.22 -13.87 6.87
CA ALA A 286 13.02 -13.96 8.10
C ALA A 286 14.24 -13.01 8.05
N LEU A 287 14.90 -12.92 6.90
CA LEU A 287 16.01 -11.99 6.68
C LEU A 287 15.54 -10.53 6.78
N PHE A 288 14.41 -10.19 6.16
CA PHE A 288 13.78 -8.87 6.22
C PHE A 288 13.45 -8.46 7.66
N VAL A 289 12.85 -9.36 8.44
CA VAL A 289 12.54 -9.10 9.86
C VAL A 289 13.81 -8.92 10.68
N SER A 290 14.83 -9.77 10.49
CA SER A 290 16.12 -9.66 11.20
C SER A 290 16.81 -8.31 10.92
N LEU A 291 16.86 -7.89 9.66
CA LEU A 291 17.41 -6.60 9.27
C LEU A 291 16.62 -5.43 9.87
N ASN A 292 15.29 -5.47 9.81
CA ASN A 292 14.44 -4.44 10.40
C ASN A 292 14.66 -4.30 11.91
N ILE A 293 14.79 -5.42 12.63
CA ILE A 293 15.09 -5.38 14.08
C ILE A 293 16.46 -4.73 14.31
N LYS A 294 17.48 -5.07 13.52
CA LYS A 294 18.83 -4.50 13.66
C LYS A 294 18.85 -3.00 13.35
N ILE A 295 18.20 -2.57 12.26
CA ILE A 295 18.06 -1.16 11.87
C ILE A 295 17.34 -0.38 12.96
N ASN A 296 16.23 -0.89 13.48
CA ASN A 296 15.48 -0.22 14.55
C ASN A 296 16.29 -0.12 15.85
N LYS A 297 17.07 -1.16 16.22
CA LYS A 297 17.99 -1.09 17.37
C LYS A 297 19.06 -0.03 17.18
N LEU A 298 19.69 0.04 16.00
CA LEU A 298 20.68 1.07 15.68
C LEU A 298 20.06 2.48 15.72
N ARG A 299 18.86 2.65 15.15
CA ARG A 299 18.10 3.90 15.18
C ARG A 299 17.80 4.35 16.60
N MET A 300 17.40 3.44 17.48
CA MET A 300 17.17 3.73 18.90
C MET A 300 18.44 4.16 19.61
N GLN A 301 19.57 3.46 19.39
CA GLN A 301 20.86 3.85 19.96
C GLN A 301 21.31 5.24 19.48
N PHE A 302 21.18 5.52 18.18
CA PHE A 302 21.55 6.79 17.58
C PHE A 302 20.69 7.95 18.10
N PHE A 303 19.36 7.82 18.10
CA PHE A 303 18.47 8.89 18.56
C PHE A 303 18.49 9.10 20.08
N ASN A 304 18.75 8.05 20.87
CA ASN A 304 18.90 8.20 22.32
C ASN A 304 20.20 8.90 22.70
N SER A 305 21.24 8.82 21.86
CA SER A 305 22.50 9.54 22.05
C SER A 305 22.35 11.06 21.91
N ILE A 306 21.27 11.55 21.29
CA ILE A 306 21.00 12.97 21.11
C ILE A 306 20.17 13.49 22.30
N PRO A 307 20.73 14.32 23.20
CA PRO A 307 20.04 14.76 24.42
C PRO A 307 18.97 15.83 24.14
N LYS A 308 19.15 16.67 23.12
CA LYS A 308 18.21 17.75 22.79
C LYS A 308 17.01 17.24 21.99
N SER A 309 15.80 17.45 22.51
CA SER A 309 14.54 17.02 21.86
C SER A 309 14.35 17.58 20.45
N SER A 310 14.63 18.88 20.23
CA SER A 310 14.52 19.51 18.90
C SER A 310 15.52 18.93 17.89
N LEU A 311 16.74 18.60 18.33
CA LEU A 311 17.75 17.98 17.47
C LEU A 311 17.38 16.54 17.13
N ARG A 312 16.76 15.81 18.07
CA ARG A 312 16.24 14.46 17.82
C ARG A 312 15.11 14.48 16.78
N LYS A 313 14.18 15.43 16.85
CA LYS A 313 13.09 15.58 15.88
C LYS A 313 13.60 15.93 14.48
N THR A 314 14.53 16.88 14.38
CA THR A 314 15.13 17.26 13.09
C THR A 314 15.98 16.15 12.49
N SER A 315 16.68 15.35 13.30
CA SER A 315 17.42 14.17 12.82
C SER A 315 16.49 13.09 12.26
N LYS A 316 15.33 12.86 12.89
CA LYS A 316 14.28 11.96 12.36
C LYS A 316 13.69 12.46 11.03
N LEU A 317 13.50 13.77 10.89
CA LEU A 317 13.08 14.39 9.63
C LEU A 317 14.14 14.17 8.54
N LEU A 318 15.40 14.42 8.86
CA LEU A 318 16.51 14.25 7.92
C LEU A 318 16.64 12.81 7.42
N GLU A 319 16.43 11.82 8.29
CA GLU A 319 16.42 10.40 7.90
C GLU A 319 15.37 10.13 6.82
N THR A 320 14.13 10.62 7.00
CA THR A 320 13.04 10.40 6.02
C THR A 320 13.31 11.08 4.69
N VAL A 321 13.93 12.26 4.71
CA VAL A 321 14.38 12.98 3.50
C VAL A 321 15.46 12.19 2.79
N LEU A 322 16.43 11.66 3.52
CA LEU A 322 17.54 10.90 2.95
C LEU A 322 17.05 9.62 2.27
N ILE A 323 16.08 8.92 2.85
CA ILE A 323 15.45 7.73 2.24
C ILE A 323 14.79 8.08 0.90
N LEU A 324 14.05 9.19 0.83
CA LEU A 324 13.42 9.64 -0.41
C LEU A 324 14.47 10.03 -1.47
N VAL A 325 15.53 10.72 -1.05
CA VAL A 325 16.63 11.09 -1.95
C VAL A 325 17.32 9.83 -2.47
N SER A 326 17.64 8.85 -1.62
CA SER A 326 18.23 7.58 -2.05
C SER A 326 17.35 6.84 -3.06
N LYS A 327 16.03 6.79 -2.82
CA LYS A 327 15.07 6.20 -3.79
C LYS A 327 15.16 6.87 -5.17
N LYS A 328 15.26 8.19 -5.19
CA LYS A 328 15.28 8.99 -6.42
C LYS A 328 16.68 9.06 -7.05
N TYR A 329 17.73 8.86 -6.25
CA TYR A 329 19.11 8.88 -6.67
C TYR A 329 19.43 7.68 -7.55
N ASP A 330 19.00 6.48 -7.19
CA ASP A 330 19.16 5.29 -8.04
C ASP A 330 18.39 5.40 -9.36
N SER A 331 17.44 6.34 -9.44
CA SER A 331 16.70 6.64 -10.66
C SER A 331 17.38 7.70 -11.54
N LEU A 332 18.37 8.45 -11.02
CA LEU A 332 19.00 9.61 -11.69
C LEU A 332 19.63 9.28 -13.04
N ASP A 333 20.29 8.13 -13.18
CA ASP A 333 20.94 7.74 -14.43
C ASP A 333 19.95 7.26 -15.51
N TYR A 334 18.69 7.04 -15.11
CA TYR A 334 17.70 6.33 -15.91
C TYR A 334 16.44 7.14 -16.21
N ILE A 335 16.23 8.28 -15.54
CA ILE A 335 15.23 9.30 -15.89
C ILE A 335 15.71 10.06 -17.13
N LYS A 336 15.98 9.34 -18.23
CA LYS A 336 15.98 10.00 -19.54
C LYS A 336 14.57 10.13 -20.08
N PHE A 337 13.69 9.11 -20.05
CA PHE A 337 12.28 9.31 -20.39
C PHE A 337 11.38 8.23 -19.79
N THR A 338 10.57 8.57 -18.79
CA THR A 338 9.43 7.73 -18.39
C THR A 338 8.32 8.62 -17.84
N VAL A 339 7.30 8.91 -18.65
CA VAL A 339 6.02 9.48 -18.21
C VAL A 339 4.92 8.57 -18.74
N ALA A 340 4.34 7.75 -17.86
CA ALA A 340 3.15 6.98 -18.15
C ALA A 340 1.95 7.73 -17.56
N ASN A 341 1.08 8.27 -18.43
CA ASN A 341 -0.29 8.58 -18.04
C ASN A 341 -1.25 7.77 -18.93
N GLU A 342 -2.27 7.21 -18.29
CA GLU A 342 -3.37 6.45 -18.89
C GLU A 342 -3.01 5.18 -19.70
N GLY A 343 -2.62 4.11 -19.00
CA GLY A 343 -2.96 2.74 -19.39
C GLY A 343 -2.41 2.21 -20.73
N LYS A 344 -1.45 2.88 -21.37
CA LYS A 344 -0.87 2.44 -22.65
C LYS A 344 0.65 2.48 -22.64
N PHE A 345 1.20 1.43 -23.25
CA PHE A 345 2.61 1.04 -23.39
C PHE A 345 3.62 2.19 -23.40
N LEU A 346 4.64 2.07 -22.55
CA LEU A 346 5.88 2.85 -22.64
C LEU A 346 6.96 1.96 -23.29
N LEU A 347 6.89 1.84 -24.62
CA LEU A 347 8.02 1.37 -25.41
C LEU A 347 8.94 2.56 -25.64
N MET A 348 9.97 2.68 -24.81
CA MET A 348 11.07 3.60 -25.06
C MET A 348 12.09 2.91 -25.96
N PHE A 349 12.15 3.31 -27.23
CA PHE A 349 13.30 3.00 -28.06
C PHE A 349 14.53 3.68 -27.46
N CYS A 350 15.46 2.89 -26.94
CA CYS A 350 16.80 3.36 -26.69
C CYS A 350 17.75 2.83 -27.77
N VAL A 351 18.64 3.71 -28.24
CA VAL A 351 19.61 3.50 -29.33
C VAL A 351 20.68 2.45 -28.99
N SER A 352 20.65 1.83 -27.80
CA SER A 352 21.59 0.77 -27.43
C SER A 352 20.98 -0.28 -26.48
N PRO A 353 21.24 -1.59 -26.70
CA PRO A 353 20.65 -2.69 -25.92
C PRO A 353 21.04 -2.68 -24.42
N HIS A 354 22.17 -2.08 -24.06
CA HIS A 354 22.57 -1.90 -22.65
C HIS A 354 21.72 -0.88 -21.89
N LEU A 355 21.10 0.10 -22.56
CA LEU A 355 20.32 1.15 -21.89
C LEU A 355 18.85 0.74 -21.66
N PHE A 356 18.32 -0.23 -22.41
CA PHE A 356 16.94 -0.73 -22.25
C PHE A 356 16.73 -1.40 -20.88
N LEU A 357 17.72 -2.19 -20.43
CA LEU A 357 17.78 -2.85 -19.12
C LEU A 357 17.57 -1.91 -17.94
N CYS A 358 18.16 -0.73 -18.07
CA CYS A 358 18.30 0.30 -17.06
C CYS A 358 17.02 1.13 -16.89
N VAL A 359 16.33 1.39 -18.00
CA VAL A 359 15.07 2.15 -18.04
C VAL A 359 13.90 1.36 -17.43
N ALA A 360 13.82 0.04 -17.67
CA ALA A 360 12.75 -0.80 -17.10
C ALA A 360 12.82 -0.90 -15.57
N ALA A 361 14.04 -1.01 -15.00
CA ALA A 361 14.25 -0.99 -13.55
C ALA A 361 13.86 0.37 -12.94
N ALA A 362 14.19 1.46 -13.62
CA ALA A 362 13.86 2.81 -13.17
C ALA A 362 12.37 3.13 -13.26
N ALA A 363 11.68 2.67 -14.31
CA ALA A 363 10.22 2.80 -14.41
C ALA A 363 9.53 2.13 -13.22
N LEU A 364 9.97 0.92 -12.87
CA LEU A 364 9.49 0.15 -11.71
C LEU A 364 9.74 0.87 -10.37
N LEU A 365 10.87 1.56 -10.22
CA LEU A 365 11.24 2.28 -8.99
C LEU A 365 10.59 3.68 -8.87
N VAL A 366 10.33 4.35 -10.00
CA VAL A 366 9.72 5.69 -10.06
C VAL A 366 8.21 5.64 -9.91
N GLU A 367 7.58 4.59 -10.40
CA GLU A 367 6.14 4.49 -10.38
C GLU A 367 5.58 4.27 -8.96
N ASN A 368 4.31 4.66 -8.77
CA ASN A 368 3.61 4.35 -7.54
C ASN A 368 3.61 2.83 -7.33
N ALA A 369 4.06 2.38 -6.16
CA ALA A 369 4.25 0.96 -5.87
C ALA A 369 2.99 0.13 -6.14
N LYS A 370 1.80 0.70 -5.91
CA LYS A 370 0.51 0.05 -6.24
C LYS A 370 0.35 -0.24 -7.74
N ARG A 371 0.66 0.72 -8.62
CA ARG A 371 0.60 0.52 -10.08
C ARG A 371 1.68 -0.45 -10.53
N GLY A 372 2.89 -0.34 -9.95
CA GLY A 372 3.97 -1.28 -10.19
C GLY A 372 3.60 -2.74 -9.91
N ILE A 373 2.89 -3.03 -8.80
CA ILE A 373 2.35 -4.37 -8.53
C ILE A 373 1.39 -4.82 -9.64
N THR A 374 0.47 -3.93 -10.07
CA THR A 374 -0.48 -4.24 -11.15
C THR A 374 0.24 -4.60 -12.45
N TYR A 375 1.35 -3.94 -12.81
CA TYR A 375 2.16 -4.33 -13.97
C TYR A 375 2.88 -5.65 -13.75
N LEU A 376 3.42 -5.89 -12.55
CA LEU A 376 4.07 -7.15 -12.21
C LEU A 376 3.10 -8.34 -12.23
N PHE A 377 1.79 -8.11 -12.05
CA PHE A 377 0.77 -9.15 -12.13
C PHE A 377 0.12 -9.27 -13.52
N LYS A 378 0.39 -8.34 -14.44
CA LYS A 378 -0.13 -8.39 -15.80
C LYS A 378 0.36 -9.66 -16.51
N ARG A 379 -0.58 -10.42 -17.06
CA ARG A 379 -0.33 -11.69 -17.77
C ARG A 379 0.19 -11.46 -19.20
N GLY A 380 0.85 -12.47 -19.76
CA GLY A 380 1.28 -12.48 -21.16
C GLY A 380 2.43 -11.52 -21.48
N THR A 381 3.15 -11.04 -20.46
CA THR A 381 4.20 -10.01 -20.57
C THR A 381 5.59 -10.60 -20.28
N HIS A 382 5.88 -11.75 -20.88
CA HIS A 382 7.12 -12.50 -20.65
C HIS A 382 8.36 -11.83 -21.25
N GLU A 383 8.22 -10.98 -22.27
CA GLU A 383 9.32 -10.22 -22.87
C GLU A 383 9.47 -8.79 -22.34
N GLU A 384 8.51 -8.29 -21.54
CA GLU A 384 8.50 -6.89 -21.10
C GLU A 384 9.56 -6.59 -20.01
N PHE A 385 10.00 -7.61 -19.24
CA PHE A 385 10.91 -7.42 -18.10
C PHE A 385 12.16 -8.29 -18.22
N GLY A 386 13.33 -7.67 -18.17
CA GLY A 386 14.61 -8.38 -18.13
C GLY A 386 14.97 -8.90 -16.72
N TYR A 387 15.75 -9.98 -16.66
CA TYR A 387 16.22 -10.54 -15.38
C TYR A 387 17.01 -9.54 -14.54
N THR A 388 17.92 -8.82 -15.18
CA THR A 388 18.78 -7.82 -14.55
C THR A 388 17.98 -6.66 -13.96
N SER A 389 16.94 -6.16 -14.64
CA SER A 389 16.11 -5.07 -14.13
C SER A 389 15.27 -5.49 -12.93
N LEU A 390 14.76 -6.73 -12.94
CA LEU A 390 14.04 -7.30 -11.81
C LEU A 390 14.96 -7.55 -10.62
N CYS A 391 16.18 -8.06 -10.84
CA CYS A 391 17.16 -8.30 -9.78
C CYS A 391 17.65 -7.00 -9.13
N THR A 392 17.93 -5.95 -9.91
CA THR A 392 18.32 -4.65 -9.36
C THR A 392 17.17 -4.00 -8.61
N ALA A 393 15.95 -4.03 -9.17
CA ALA A 393 14.77 -3.54 -8.47
C ALA A 393 14.54 -4.31 -7.16
N LEU A 394 14.70 -5.64 -7.15
CA LEU A 394 14.53 -6.46 -5.94
C LEU A 394 15.53 -6.06 -4.85
N ALA A 395 16.81 -5.95 -5.18
CA ALA A 395 17.84 -5.60 -4.22
C ALA A 395 17.62 -4.20 -3.61
N VAL A 396 17.40 -3.19 -4.46
CA VAL A 396 17.18 -1.80 -4.04
C VAL A 396 15.90 -1.68 -3.22
N TYR A 397 14.79 -2.24 -3.71
CA TYR A 397 13.50 -2.15 -3.05
C TYR A 397 13.49 -2.90 -1.71
N PHE A 398 14.15 -4.05 -1.61
CA PHE A 398 14.28 -4.81 -0.37
C PHE A 398 15.02 -4.01 0.72
N VAL A 399 16.17 -3.41 0.38
CA VAL A 399 16.98 -2.64 1.35
C VAL A 399 16.30 -1.33 1.73
N LEU A 400 15.79 -0.57 0.76
CA LEU A 400 15.16 0.72 1.03
C LEU A 400 13.83 0.57 1.77
N SER A 401 13.05 -0.49 1.51
CA SER A 401 11.84 -0.78 2.29
C SER A 401 12.16 -1.16 3.74
N CYS A 402 13.23 -1.92 4.00
CA CYS A 402 13.72 -2.16 5.36
C CYS A 402 14.09 -0.85 6.07
N TRP A 403 14.78 0.05 5.38
CA TRP A 403 15.17 1.32 5.97
C TRP A 403 13.95 2.23 6.25
N THR A 404 13.00 2.25 5.31
CA THR A 404 11.75 3.02 5.45
C THR A 404 10.92 2.54 6.64
N ALA A 405 10.95 1.24 6.96
CA ALA A 405 10.26 0.67 8.10
C ALA A 405 10.73 1.30 9.42
N GLY A 406 9.78 1.84 10.19
CA GLY A 406 10.06 2.49 11.49
C GLY A 406 10.59 3.92 11.40
N SER A 407 10.65 4.51 10.20
CA SER A 407 10.91 5.94 10.03
C SER A 407 9.78 6.78 10.62
N ALA A 408 10.01 8.08 10.85
CA ALA A 408 9.05 8.97 11.51
C ALA A 408 7.90 9.43 10.59
N VAL A 409 7.26 8.49 9.89
CA VAL A 409 6.19 8.71 8.92
C VAL A 409 5.13 7.63 9.10
N ALA A 410 3.85 8.03 9.16
CA ALA A 410 2.76 7.08 9.24
C ALA A 410 2.66 6.26 7.94
N SER A 411 3.12 5.02 8.00
CA SER A 411 3.32 4.18 6.83
C SER A 411 2.93 2.73 7.12
N GLY A 412 2.31 2.10 6.12
CA GLY A 412 2.10 0.65 6.08
C GLY A 412 3.18 -0.03 5.25
N LEU A 413 3.59 -1.22 5.69
CA LEU A 413 4.59 -2.05 5.00
C LEU A 413 3.98 -3.05 4.02
N VAL A 414 2.65 -3.13 3.92
CA VAL A 414 1.98 -4.15 3.11
C VAL A 414 2.32 -4.03 1.63
N ILE A 415 2.19 -2.83 1.04
CA ILE A 415 2.56 -2.61 -0.37
C ILE A 415 4.04 -2.97 -0.62
N PRO A 416 5.01 -2.49 0.18
CA PRO A 416 6.40 -2.88 -0.04
C PRO A 416 6.66 -4.39 0.02
N MET A 417 5.98 -5.10 0.92
CA MET A 417 6.08 -6.56 1.02
C MET A 417 5.51 -7.24 -0.22
N LEU A 418 4.31 -6.83 -0.67
CA LEU A 418 3.71 -7.37 -1.90
C LEU A 418 4.59 -7.11 -3.12
N TYR A 419 5.16 -5.92 -3.24
CA TYR A 419 6.03 -5.55 -4.36
C TYR A 419 7.32 -6.37 -4.39
N THR A 420 7.99 -6.49 -3.25
CA THR A 420 9.22 -7.30 -3.11
C THR A 420 8.95 -8.76 -3.47
N GLY A 421 7.81 -9.29 -3.01
CA GLY A 421 7.39 -10.64 -3.34
C GLY A 421 7.04 -10.85 -4.81
N ALA A 422 6.37 -9.87 -5.42
CA ALA A 422 6.04 -9.88 -6.83
C ALA A 422 7.28 -9.91 -7.72
N LEU A 423 8.35 -9.18 -7.36
CA LEU A 423 9.59 -9.15 -8.13
C LEU A 423 10.27 -10.53 -8.22
N TYR A 424 10.55 -11.20 -7.09
CA TYR A 424 11.21 -12.50 -7.17
C TYR A 424 10.26 -13.61 -7.66
N GLY A 425 8.96 -13.50 -7.35
CA GLY A 425 7.95 -14.39 -7.93
C GLY A 425 7.95 -14.33 -9.45
N ARG A 426 8.05 -13.11 -10.01
CA ARG A 426 8.16 -12.90 -11.45
C ARG A 426 9.46 -13.42 -12.03
N ILE A 427 10.59 -13.25 -11.33
CA ILE A 427 11.89 -13.83 -11.74
C ILE A 427 11.76 -15.35 -11.89
N ILE A 428 11.17 -16.04 -10.90
CA ILE A 428 10.97 -17.50 -10.94
C ILE A 428 10.00 -17.88 -12.05
N GLY A 429 8.93 -17.11 -12.27
CA GLY A 429 8.03 -17.29 -13.40
C GLY A 429 8.75 -17.21 -14.75
N LEU A 430 9.66 -16.25 -14.94
CA LEU A 430 10.47 -16.14 -16.16
C LEU A 430 11.44 -17.32 -16.30
N VAL A 431 12.06 -17.76 -15.20
CA VAL A 431 12.90 -18.97 -15.20
C VAL A 431 12.10 -20.18 -15.69
N LEU A 432 10.87 -20.37 -15.21
CA LEU A 432 10.01 -21.45 -15.68
C LEU A 432 9.67 -21.34 -17.17
N VAL A 433 9.33 -20.14 -17.66
CA VAL A 433 9.10 -19.90 -19.09
C VAL A 433 10.35 -20.19 -19.92
N SER A 434 11.54 -19.86 -19.43
CA SER A 434 12.80 -20.16 -20.14
C SER A 434 13.15 -21.65 -20.17
N ILE A 435 12.74 -22.43 -19.16
CA ILE A 435 12.98 -23.89 -19.10
C ILE A 435 11.96 -24.65 -19.96
N PHE A 436 10.68 -24.33 -19.81
CA PHE A 436 9.58 -25.08 -20.43
C PHE A 436 9.08 -24.49 -21.75
N GLY A 437 9.60 -23.33 -22.15
CA GLY A 437 9.12 -22.56 -23.30
C GLY A 437 7.83 -21.79 -23.00
N VAL A 438 7.50 -20.85 -23.88
CA VAL A 438 6.21 -20.14 -23.84
C VAL A 438 5.13 -21.13 -24.31
N GLN A 439 4.30 -21.60 -23.37
CA GLN A 439 3.20 -22.50 -23.72
C GLN A 439 1.94 -21.69 -24.05
N THR A 440 1.47 -21.83 -25.29
CA THR A 440 0.22 -21.22 -25.79
C THR A 440 -1.00 -22.15 -25.66
N ASP A 441 -0.78 -23.40 -25.26
CA ASP A 441 -1.83 -24.40 -25.12
C ASP A 441 -2.62 -24.21 -23.81
N GLU A 442 -3.91 -24.58 -23.80
CA GLU A 442 -4.78 -24.51 -22.60
C GLU A 442 -4.16 -25.20 -21.37
N TYR A 443 -3.48 -26.34 -21.59
CA TYR A 443 -2.77 -27.09 -20.53
C TYR A 443 -1.51 -26.39 -20.02
N GLY A 444 -0.92 -25.46 -20.76
CA GLY A 444 0.32 -24.78 -20.43
C GLY A 444 0.15 -23.37 -19.87
N ALA A 445 -1.08 -22.84 -19.90
CA ALA A 445 -1.39 -21.47 -19.53
C ALA A 445 -1.06 -21.13 -18.06
N TRP A 446 -0.88 -22.12 -17.19
CA TRP A 446 -0.45 -21.94 -15.80
C TRP A 446 1.01 -21.45 -15.67
N ILE A 447 1.83 -21.59 -16.71
CA ILE A 447 3.22 -21.10 -16.75
C ILE A 447 3.22 -19.63 -17.17
N ASP A 448 2.59 -18.78 -16.35
CA ASP A 448 2.56 -17.32 -16.56
C ASP A 448 3.37 -16.59 -15.48
N PRO A 449 4.30 -15.68 -15.86
CA PRO A 449 5.14 -14.98 -14.90
C PRO A 449 4.35 -14.01 -14.00
N GLY A 450 3.21 -13.47 -14.46
CA GLY A 450 2.35 -12.61 -13.65
C GLY A 450 1.62 -13.38 -12.56
N LEU A 451 1.22 -14.64 -12.84
CA LEU A 451 0.67 -15.53 -11.82
C LEU A 451 1.70 -15.86 -10.74
N PHE A 452 2.92 -16.23 -11.13
CA PHE A 452 4.00 -16.49 -10.16
C PHE A 452 4.42 -15.25 -9.36
N ALA A 453 4.29 -14.05 -9.94
CA ALA A 453 4.45 -12.81 -9.21
C ALA A 453 3.41 -12.66 -8.08
N ALA A 454 2.13 -12.97 -8.34
CA ALA A 454 1.10 -12.92 -7.30
C ALA A 454 1.34 -13.94 -6.18
N ILE A 455 1.82 -15.14 -6.53
CA ILE A 455 2.17 -16.18 -5.56
C ILE A 455 3.39 -15.76 -4.72
N GLY A 456 4.43 -15.19 -5.36
CA GLY A 456 5.59 -14.64 -4.68
C GLY A 456 5.25 -13.47 -3.74
N ALA A 457 4.30 -12.62 -4.13
CA ALA A 457 3.76 -11.55 -3.29
C ALA A 457 3.12 -12.10 -2.01
N ALA A 458 2.29 -13.14 -2.15
CA ALA A 458 1.66 -13.81 -1.01
C ALA A 458 2.68 -14.51 -0.10
N SER A 459 3.65 -15.24 -0.66
CA SER A 459 4.63 -15.99 0.14
C SER A 459 5.58 -15.07 0.91
N PHE A 460 6.02 -13.94 0.34
CA PHE A 460 6.85 -12.98 1.08
C PHE A 460 6.06 -12.26 2.17
N PHE A 461 4.85 -11.82 1.84
CA PHE A 461 4.01 -11.14 2.82
C PHE A 461 3.67 -12.07 3.99
N SER A 462 3.35 -13.35 3.73
CA SER A 462 3.19 -14.37 4.76
C SER A 462 4.49 -14.62 5.55
N GLY A 463 5.64 -14.68 4.88
CA GLY A 463 6.94 -14.87 5.52
C GLY A 463 7.31 -13.76 6.52
N VAL A 464 6.96 -12.51 6.23
CA VAL A 464 7.23 -11.36 7.12
C VAL A 464 6.17 -11.23 8.22
N SER A 465 4.89 -11.28 7.85
CA SER A 465 3.77 -11.01 8.77
C SER A 465 3.34 -12.22 9.59
N ARG A 466 3.68 -13.44 9.14
CA ARG A 466 3.24 -14.73 9.69
C ARG A 466 1.72 -14.94 9.66
N LEU A 467 1.01 -14.17 8.82
CA LEU A 467 -0.40 -14.37 8.53
C LEU A 467 -0.61 -15.56 7.62
N THR A 468 -1.64 -16.34 7.91
CA THR A 468 -1.99 -17.57 7.21
C THR A 468 -3.35 -17.46 6.53
N ILE A 469 -4.43 -17.65 7.29
CA ILE A 469 -5.79 -17.78 6.77
C ILE A 469 -6.33 -16.41 6.34
N SER A 470 -6.13 -15.37 7.16
CA SER A 470 -6.58 -14.02 6.83
C SER A 470 -5.95 -13.50 5.55
N LEU A 471 -4.64 -13.68 5.40
CA LEU A 471 -3.90 -13.28 4.22
C LEU A 471 -4.37 -14.03 2.97
N THR A 472 -4.60 -15.34 3.08
CA THR A 472 -5.09 -16.14 1.95
C THR A 472 -6.42 -15.58 1.44
N VAL A 473 -7.36 -15.30 2.35
CA VAL A 473 -8.67 -14.74 1.98
C VAL A 473 -8.54 -13.33 1.42
N ILE A 474 -7.67 -12.48 1.97
CA ILE A 474 -7.41 -11.14 1.43
C ILE A 474 -6.88 -11.25 0.00
N MET A 475 -5.84 -12.07 -0.23
CA MET A 475 -5.26 -12.24 -1.56
C MET A 475 -6.29 -12.78 -2.55
N VAL A 476 -7.04 -13.83 -2.20
CA VAL A 476 -8.09 -14.38 -3.08
C VAL A 476 -9.17 -13.33 -3.38
N SER A 477 -9.62 -12.57 -2.39
CA SER A 477 -10.68 -11.56 -2.58
C SER A 477 -10.21 -10.36 -3.41
N THR A 478 -8.95 -9.95 -3.27
CA THR A 478 -8.42 -8.80 -4.01
C THR A 478 -8.01 -9.18 -5.44
N LEU A 479 -7.61 -10.44 -5.66
CA LEU A 479 -7.20 -10.99 -6.96
C LEU A 479 -8.38 -11.50 -7.80
N SER A 480 -9.51 -11.84 -7.18
CA SER A 480 -10.74 -12.30 -7.85
C SER A 480 -11.58 -11.16 -8.35
#